data_AF-A0A7C7UPI1-F1
#
_entry.id   AF-A0A7C7UPI1-F1
#
_cell.length_a   1.000
_cell.length_b   1.000
_cell.length_c   1.000
_cell.angle_alpha   90.00
_cell.angle_beta   90.00
_cell.angle_gamma   90.00
#
_symmetry.space_group_name_H-M   'P 1'
#
loop_
_entity.id
_entity.type
_entity.pdbx_description
1 polymer ?
#
loop_
_entity_poly.entity_id
_entity_poly.type
_entity_poly.pdbx_seq_one_letter_code
_entity_poly.pdbx_strand_id
1 'polypeptide(L)'
;MKKRKPRRSKLQWRRVDLHLHTPASTDYLEPGVSYLDILRAAERKGLDVVAFTDHNTMAGYRAMLEDIEALELLERLERLQPEEKRRLKEYRRLRKKVLVLPGFEFTATLGFHILGLFSPETDVRELEFILRQLNIPLGKLDAGSGEVGATTDVLTAYRVIDEAGGIVIAAHANSTHGVAMQGLGFGGQTRIAYTQDPHLHALEVTDLEKKGRHTTARFFDGSRPEYPRRMHCIQGSDAHRLTRDPRDAKHLGVGDRVTEVLLPEISFAALREVFLGNDFARTRPYRAAKAPLDYIQAAREEGSTIVQDFHAGYTRRGGRLYAILADVCAFANTNGGTIYVGVSADPKERPTGVSDPSRVVKTLQAEIERRITPPLEVTVDVQETQGVKVVRVVVPRGDDPPYAIDDNKIYVRSEAETNLAVRDEIVNLVERARAGPVVMPVEEPVGRIEPPRTGVEIVETQERRGTLYHTMRDLRNGNVVKNVTRQSARRLWHYAITQAEEHPVDAGKVEWRGDIGLLKRREHAGRARYDLVQREDGKLRVYYGVTEDGIHGEWARLVGLGTDLATGGNG
;
A
#
# COMPACT_ATOMS: atom_id res chain seq x y z
N MET A 1 -22.31 55.45 -8.10
CA MET A 1 -22.44 54.28 -7.19
C MET A 1 -21.38 53.25 -7.57
N LYS A 2 -20.29 53.13 -6.78
CA LYS A 2 -19.22 52.14 -7.03
C LYS A 2 -19.73 50.76 -6.57
N LYS A 3 -19.93 49.83 -7.52
CA LYS A 3 -20.24 48.42 -7.24
C LYS A 3 -19.17 47.85 -6.29
N ARG A 4 -19.60 47.42 -5.10
CA ARG A 4 -18.74 46.68 -4.15
C ARG A 4 -18.30 45.38 -4.83
N LYS A 5 -16.99 45.20 -4.99
CA LYS A 5 -16.41 43.90 -5.39
C LYS A 5 -16.78 42.85 -4.32
N PRO A 6 -17.19 41.63 -4.70
CA PRO A 6 -17.48 40.58 -3.72
C PRO A 6 -16.19 40.26 -2.95
N ARG A 7 -16.28 40.21 -1.62
CA ARG A 7 -15.17 39.75 -0.76
C ARG A 7 -14.77 38.35 -1.23
N ARG A 8 -13.51 38.15 -1.63
CA ARG A 8 -12.95 36.81 -1.87
C ARG A 8 -13.18 35.98 -0.60
N SER A 9 -14.13 35.05 -0.64
CA SER A 9 -14.34 34.07 0.42
C SER A 9 -13.07 33.25 0.59
N LYS A 10 -12.67 33.01 1.84
CA LYS A 10 -11.51 32.16 2.13
C LYS A 10 -11.87 30.74 1.72
N LEU A 11 -11.11 30.16 0.80
CA LEU A 11 -11.21 28.75 0.43
C LEU A 11 -10.96 27.88 1.66
N GLN A 12 -11.83 26.89 1.88
CA GLN A 12 -11.72 25.94 2.99
C GLN A 12 -11.90 24.51 2.49
N TRP A 13 -11.13 23.58 3.06
CA TRP A 13 -11.30 22.15 2.80
C TRP A 13 -12.58 21.67 3.47
N ARG A 14 -13.46 21.07 2.67
CA ARG A 14 -14.75 20.54 3.09
C ARG A 14 -14.80 19.05 2.80
N ARG A 15 -15.33 18.28 3.74
CA ARG A 15 -15.46 16.83 3.62
C ARG A 15 -16.78 16.49 2.95
N VAL A 16 -16.72 15.74 1.86
CA VAL A 16 -17.87 15.38 1.05
C VAL A 16 -17.95 13.87 0.90
N ASP A 17 -19.17 13.34 1.01
CA ASP A 17 -19.50 11.96 0.69
C ASP A 17 -20.69 11.97 -0.27
N LEU A 18 -20.43 11.70 -1.55
CA LEU A 18 -21.38 11.94 -2.63
C LEU A 18 -22.08 10.66 -3.10
N HIS A 19 -21.88 9.54 -2.41
CA HIS A 19 -22.46 8.25 -2.77
C HIS A 19 -22.93 7.54 -1.49
N LEU A 20 -24.23 7.67 -1.19
CA LEU A 20 -24.87 7.05 -0.02
C LEU A 20 -26.22 6.48 -0.42
N HIS A 21 -26.49 5.25 0.03
CA HIS A 21 -27.81 4.66 -0.04
C HIS A 21 -28.58 4.94 1.24
N THR A 22 -29.89 4.94 1.12
CA THR A 22 -30.84 5.10 2.21
C THR A 22 -31.73 3.85 2.30
N PRO A 23 -32.57 3.73 3.34
CA PRO A 23 -33.51 2.61 3.48
C PRO A 23 -34.53 2.48 2.34
N ALA A 24 -34.61 3.46 1.42
CA ALA A 24 -35.41 3.35 0.21
C ALA A 24 -34.75 2.46 -0.86
N SER A 25 -33.44 2.19 -0.76
CA SER A 25 -32.73 1.24 -1.61
C SER A 25 -32.96 -0.18 -1.10
N THR A 26 -33.24 -1.13 -2.01
CA THR A 26 -33.57 -2.52 -1.66
C THR A 26 -32.42 -3.26 -0.98
N ASP A 27 -31.19 -2.87 -1.27
CA ASP A 27 -29.94 -3.42 -0.75
C ASP A 27 -29.47 -2.78 0.55
N TYR A 28 -30.25 -1.85 1.13
CA TYR A 28 -29.91 -1.28 2.43
C TYR A 28 -30.01 -2.37 3.51
N LEU A 29 -28.88 -2.66 4.15
CA LEU A 29 -28.70 -3.89 4.95
C LEU A 29 -29.24 -3.75 6.38
N GLU A 30 -29.40 -2.53 6.88
CA GLU A 30 -29.77 -2.26 8.27
C GLU A 30 -31.24 -1.80 8.37
N PRO A 31 -32.16 -2.66 8.86
CA PRO A 31 -33.57 -2.30 8.96
C PRO A 31 -33.81 -1.29 10.10
N GLY A 32 -34.81 -0.42 9.92
CA GLY A 32 -35.26 0.52 10.96
C GLY A 32 -34.39 1.77 11.14
N VAL A 33 -33.40 2.00 10.28
CA VAL A 33 -32.61 3.23 10.25
C VAL A 33 -33.48 4.40 9.78
N SER A 34 -33.44 5.52 10.50
CA SER A 34 -34.09 6.74 10.04
C SER A 34 -33.15 7.63 9.22
N TYR A 35 -33.69 8.47 8.34
CA TYR A 35 -32.90 9.48 7.61
C TYR A 35 -32.16 10.43 8.56
N LEU A 36 -32.75 10.72 9.72
CA LEU A 36 -32.11 11.50 10.78
C LEU A 36 -30.85 10.82 11.32
N ASP A 37 -30.84 9.50 11.44
CA ASP A 37 -29.66 8.75 11.91
C ASP A 37 -28.51 8.79 10.90
N ILE A 38 -28.81 8.76 9.59
CA ILE A 38 -27.82 8.97 8.53
C ILE A 38 -27.19 10.36 8.67
N LEU A 39 -28.01 11.41 8.87
CA LEU A 39 -27.51 12.78 9.07
C LEU A 39 -26.71 12.93 10.37
N ARG A 40 -27.10 12.25 11.45
CA ARG A 40 -26.32 12.20 12.70
C ARG A 40 -25.00 11.48 12.51
N ALA A 41 -24.95 10.41 11.72
CA ALA A 41 -23.72 9.72 11.37
C ALA A 41 -22.78 10.63 10.56
N ALA A 42 -23.34 11.35 9.58
CA ALA A 42 -22.61 12.35 8.80
C ALA A 42 -22.01 13.45 9.69
N GLU A 43 -22.78 14.01 10.63
CA GLU A 43 -22.27 15.01 11.60
C GLU A 43 -21.15 14.41 12.48
N ARG A 44 -21.33 13.18 12.99
CA ARG A 44 -20.33 12.51 13.83
C ARG A 44 -19.01 12.27 13.09
N LYS A 45 -19.06 11.99 11.80
CA LYS A 45 -17.88 11.82 10.93
C LYS A 45 -17.31 13.17 10.44
N GLY A 46 -18.00 14.27 10.73
CA GLY A 46 -17.59 15.62 10.35
C GLY A 46 -17.73 15.90 8.86
N LEU A 47 -18.74 15.32 8.20
CA LEU A 47 -19.05 15.61 6.80
C LEU A 47 -19.74 16.97 6.68
N ASP A 48 -19.34 17.75 5.67
CA ASP A 48 -19.96 19.04 5.33
C ASP A 48 -21.01 18.90 4.23
N VAL A 49 -20.82 17.94 3.30
CA VAL A 49 -21.75 17.66 2.19
C VAL A 49 -21.99 16.16 2.11
N VAL A 50 -23.25 15.78 1.98
CA VAL A 50 -23.68 14.41 1.70
C VAL A 50 -24.65 14.39 0.53
N ALA A 51 -24.65 13.33 -0.26
CA ALA A 51 -25.69 13.10 -1.28
C ALA A 51 -26.42 11.79 -1.00
N PHE A 52 -27.75 11.81 -1.11
CA PHE A 52 -28.54 10.58 -1.14
C PHE A 52 -28.66 10.16 -2.60
N THR A 53 -28.20 8.96 -2.92
CA THR A 53 -28.05 8.44 -4.28
C THR A 53 -28.58 7.02 -4.35
N ASP A 54 -29.86 6.84 -4.00
CA ASP A 54 -30.50 5.52 -4.05
C ASP A 54 -30.59 4.98 -5.49
N HIS A 55 -30.66 3.65 -5.64
CA HIS A 55 -30.72 3.01 -6.95
C HIS A 55 -31.99 3.35 -7.71
N ASN A 56 -31.84 4.06 -8.83
CA ASN A 56 -32.92 4.37 -9.78
C ASN A 56 -34.17 5.05 -9.14
N THR A 57 -34.02 5.67 -7.97
CA THR A 57 -35.13 6.24 -7.21
C THR A 57 -34.75 7.54 -6.51
N MET A 58 -35.75 8.40 -6.30
CA MET A 58 -35.66 9.56 -5.42
C MET A 58 -36.44 9.36 -4.11
N ALA A 59 -36.98 8.17 -3.87
CA ALA A 59 -37.91 7.90 -2.77
C ALA A 59 -37.31 8.19 -1.39
N GLY A 60 -36.01 7.93 -1.18
CA GLY A 60 -35.35 8.21 0.09
C GLY A 60 -35.28 9.70 0.40
N TYR A 61 -34.83 10.50 -0.58
CA TYR A 61 -34.79 11.95 -0.46
C TYR A 61 -36.20 12.57 -0.32
N ARG A 62 -37.16 12.07 -1.12
CA ARG A 62 -38.57 12.49 -1.06
C ARG A 62 -39.17 12.24 0.32
N ALA A 63 -39.01 11.03 0.85
CA ALA A 63 -39.53 10.66 2.16
C ALA A 63 -38.92 11.51 3.29
N MET A 64 -37.63 11.86 3.20
CA MET A 64 -37.01 12.79 4.15
C MET A 64 -37.66 14.19 4.07
N LEU A 65 -37.90 14.71 2.86
CA LEU A 65 -38.57 16.02 2.70
C LEU A 65 -40.01 15.98 3.21
N GLU A 66 -40.78 14.95 2.88
CA GLU A 66 -42.15 14.76 3.35
C GLU A 66 -42.23 14.67 4.89
N ASP A 67 -41.30 13.96 5.54
CA ASP A 67 -41.21 13.88 7.01
C ASP A 67 -40.95 15.27 7.61
N ILE A 68 -40.10 16.09 6.98
CA ILE A 68 -39.84 17.47 7.42
C ILE A 68 -41.07 18.35 7.19
N GLU A 69 -41.68 18.31 6.01
CA GLU A 69 -42.86 19.11 5.68
C GLU A 69 -44.05 18.79 6.58
N ALA A 70 -44.28 17.51 6.89
CA ALA A 70 -45.29 17.07 7.83
C ALA A 70 -45.05 17.65 9.23
N LEU A 71 -43.80 17.60 9.72
CA LEU A 71 -43.42 18.19 11.01
C LEU A 71 -43.57 19.73 11.00
N GLU A 72 -43.23 20.41 9.91
CA GLU A 72 -43.41 21.85 9.77
C GLU A 72 -44.88 22.26 9.68
N LEU A 73 -45.72 21.44 9.05
CA LEU A 73 -47.16 21.64 9.03
C LEU A 73 -47.75 21.51 10.44
N LEU A 74 -47.35 20.49 11.20
CA LEU A 74 -47.76 20.32 12.59
C LEU A 74 -47.30 21.48 13.49
N GLU A 75 -46.12 22.04 13.24
CA GLU A 75 -45.63 23.25 13.92
C GLU A 75 -46.51 24.46 13.61
N ARG A 76 -46.85 24.69 12.32
CA ARG A 76 -47.74 25.79 11.90
C ARG A 76 -49.15 25.66 12.45
N LEU A 77 -49.65 24.44 12.58
CA LEU A 77 -50.97 24.15 13.15
C LEU A 77 -50.96 24.14 14.68
N GLU A 78 -49.81 24.40 15.33
CA GLU A 78 -49.64 24.35 16.80
C GLU A 78 -50.01 22.99 17.43
N ARG A 79 -49.95 21.90 16.65
CA ARG A 79 -50.29 20.53 17.08
C ARG A 79 -49.08 19.63 17.31
N LEU A 80 -47.89 20.22 17.27
CA LEU A 80 -46.61 19.52 17.36
C LEU A 80 -46.37 18.93 18.76
N GLN A 81 -46.19 17.62 18.83
CA GLN A 81 -45.86 16.93 20.07
C GLN A 81 -44.42 17.22 20.54
N PRO A 82 -44.08 17.00 21.83
CA PRO A 82 -42.74 17.25 22.34
C PRO A 82 -41.62 16.49 21.61
N GLU A 83 -41.87 15.24 21.20
CA GLU A 83 -40.91 14.41 20.46
C GLU A 83 -40.72 14.87 19.01
N GLU A 84 -41.81 15.17 18.32
CA GLU A 84 -41.83 15.76 16.97
C GLU A 84 -41.08 17.10 16.94
N LYS A 85 -41.28 17.92 17.99
CA LYS A 85 -40.55 19.18 18.17
C LYS A 85 -39.04 18.98 18.32
N ARG A 86 -38.61 17.90 18.98
CA ARG A 86 -37.18 17.55 19.08
C ARG A 86 -36.64 17.10 17.72
N ARG A 87 -37.37 16.22 17.01
CA ARG A 87 -37.00 15.76 15.65
C ARG A 87 -36.87 16.92 14.66
N LEU A 88 -37.86 17.81 14.60
CA LEU A 88 -37.83 18.97 13.69
C LEU A 88 -36.66 19.92 13.99
N LYS A 89 -36.42 20.22 15.28
CA LYS A 89 -35.25 21.02 15.67
C LYS A 89 -33.94 20.37 15.24
N GLU A 90 -33.87 19.04 15.32
CA GLU A 90 -32.68 18.30 14.95
C GLU A 90 -32.46 18.29 13.43
N TYR A 91 -33.50 18.05 12.62
CA TYR A 91 -33.42 18.21 11.17
C TYR A 91 -32.95 19.62 10.78
N ARG A 92 -33.53 20.66 11.38
CA ARG A 92 -33.13 22.06 11.13
C ARG A 92 -31.68 22.33 11.53
N ARG A 93 -31.18 21.73 12.62
CA ARG A 93 -29.77 21.86 13.03
C ARG A 93 -28.85 21.14 12.06
N LEU A 94 -29.17 19.89 11.71
CA LEU A 94 -28.32 19.05 10.85
C LEU A 94 -28.25 19.61 9.44
N ARG A 95 -29.38 20.01 8.84
CA ARG A 95 -29.40 20.65 7.50
C ARG A 95 -28.70 22.01 7.44
N LYS A 96 -28.52 22.70 8.59
CA LYS A 96 -27.69 23.92 8.66
C LYS A 96 -26.19 23.62 8.71
N LYS A 97 -25.80 22.40 9.13
CA LYS A 97 -24.40 22.00 9.27
C LYS A 97 -23.92 21.16 8.08
N VAL A 98 -24.76 20.28 7.58
CA VAL A 98 -24.49 19.34 6.50
C VAL A 98 -25.43 19.66 5.34
N LEU A 99 -24.86 19.95 4.18
CA LEU A 99 -25.61 20.11 2.94
C LEU A 99 -25.99 18.73 2.41
N VAL A 100 -27.30 18.48 2.26
CA VAL A 100 -27.82 17.22 1.70
C VAL A 100 -28.23 17.48 0.25
N LEU A 101 -27.53 16.85 -0.68
CA LEU A 101 -27.79 16.95 -2.11
C LEU A 101 -28.78 15.85 -2.54
N PRO A 102 -29.81 16.18 -3.33
CA PRO A 102 -30.59 15.17 -4.02
C PRO A 102 -29.76 14.54 -5.14
N GLY A 103 -29.84 13.22 -5.26
CA GLY A 103 -29.25 12.48 -6.35
C GLY A 103 -29.83 11.08 -6.47
N PHE A 104 -29.34 10.35 -7.46
CA PHE A 104 -29.69 8.95 -7.69
C PHE A 104 -28.48 8.21 -8.27
N GLU A 105 -28.40 6.91 -8.01
CA GLU A 105 -27.49 6.01 -8.72
C GLU A 105 -28.28 5.28 -9.83
N PHE A 106 -28.05 5.70 -11.08
CA PHE A 106 -28.69 5.15 -12.25
C PHE A 106 -27.94 3.91 -12.75
N THR A 107 -28.67 2.82 -12.97
CA THR A 107 -28.14 1.61 -13.62
C THR A 107 -28.41 1.66 -15.12
N ALA A 108 -27.37 1.98 -15.89
CA ALA A 108 -27.38 2.02 -17.35
C ALA A 108 -27.34 0.61 -17.98
N THR A 109 -27.50 0.55 -19.30
CA THR A 109 -27.38 -0.71 -20.06
C THR A 109 -26.07 -1.43 -19.72
N LEU A 110 -26.09 -2.77 -19.67
CA LEU A 110 -24.98 -3.63 -19.23
C LEU A 110 -24.65 -3.55 -17.73
N GLY A 111 -25.50 -2.86 -16.96
CA GLY A 111 -25.40 -2.80 -15.50
C GLY A 111 -24.41 -1.75 -14.99
N PHE A 112 -24.05 -0.74 -15.78
CA PHE A 112 -23.11 0.29 -15.31
C PHE A 112 -23.79 1.30 -14.39
N HIS A 113 -23.12 1.70 -13.33
CA HIS A 113 -23.69 2.67 -12.39
C HIS A 113 -23.17 4.09 -12.63
N ILE A 114 -24.09 5.05 -12.58
CA ILE A 114 -23.85 6.47 -12.86
C ILE A 114 -24.57 7.30 -11.81
N LEU A 115 -23.86 8.18 -11.11
CA LEU A 115 -24.46 9.10 -10.17
C LEU A 115 -24.86 10.39 -10.89
N GLY A 116 -26.10 10.82 -10.66
CA GLY A 116 -26.57 12.16 -10.95
C GLY A 116 -26.82 12.91 -9.66
N LEU A 117 -26.12 14.03 -9.45
CA LEU A 117 -26.33 14.92 -8.30
C LEU A 117 -26.94 16.24 -8.75
N PHE A 118 -27.91 16.75 -8.01
CA PHE A 118 -28.67 17.93 -8.38
C PHE A 118 -28.70 18.99 -7.28
N SER A 119 -29.20 20.18 -7.64
CA SER A 119 -29.39 21.25 -6.67
C SER A 119 -30.48 20.86 -5.67
N PRO A 120 -30.32 21.15 -4.36
CA PRO A 120 -31.41 21.02 -3.38
C PRO A 120 -32.64 21.90 -3.67
N GLU A 121 -32.52 22.83 -4.61
CA GLU A 121 -33.63 23.68 -5.08
C GLU A 121 -34.43 23.02 -6.22
N THR A 122 -33.92 21.94 -6.83
CA THR A 122 -34.62 21.20 -7.88
C THR A 122 -35.79 20.40 -7.30
N ASP A 123 -36.94 20.44 -7.98
CA ASP A 123 -38.12 19.71 -7.54
C ASP A 123 -37.93 18.19 -7.71
N VAL A 124 -38.35 17.41 -6.73
CA VAL A 124 -38.21 15.94 -6.75
C VAL A 124 -38.93 15.33 -7.97
N ARG A 125 -40.04 15.90 -8.41
CA ARG A 125 -40.79 15.43 -9.58
C ARG A 125 -40.04 15.67 -10.89
N GLU A 126 -39.23 16.73 -10.96
CA GLU A 126 -38.34 16.94 -12.11
C GLU A 126 -37.26 15.86 -12.14
N LEU A 127 -36.72 15.47 -10.98
CA LEU A 127 -35.74 14.37 -10.90
C LEU A 127 -36.34 13.01 -11.27
N GLU A 128 -37.58 12.74 -10.84
CA GLU A 128 -38.32 11.56 -11.28
C GLU A 128 -38.59 11.58 -12.79
N PHE A 129 -38.87 12.75 -13.36
CA PHE A 129 -39.02 12.91 -14.80
C PHE A 129 -37.72 12.62 -15.56
N ILE A 130 -36.56 13.02 -15.03
CA ILE A 130 -35.25 12.66 -15.60
C ILE A 130 -35.06 11.13 -15.58
N LEU A 131 -35.35 10.46 -14.46
CA LEU A 131 -35.31 8.99 -14.37
C LEU A 131 -36.23 8.32 -15.41
N ARG A 132 -37.38 8.92 -15.70
CA ARG A 132 -38.29 8.48 -16.77
C ARG A 132 -37.69 8.66 -18.17
N GLN A 133 -37.00 9.76 -18.44
CA GLN A 133 -36.28 9.98 -19.70
C GLN A 133 -35.14 8.96 -19.88
N LEU A 134 -34.55 8.47 -18.78
CA LEU A 134 -33.58 7.38 -18.77
C LEU A 134 -34.19 5.97 -18.89
N ASN A 135 -35.48 5.91 -19.27
CA ASN A 135 -36.26 4.71 -19.52
C ASN A 135 -36.51 3.82 -18.28
N ILE A 136 -36.50 4.39 -17.07
CA ILE A 136 -36.90 3.64 -15.86
C ILE A 136 -38.42 3.50 -15.82
N PRO A 137 -38.99 2.28 -15.73
CA PRO A 137 -40.43 2.07 -15.64
C PRO A 137 -41.08 2.75 -14.43
N LEU A 138 -42.28 3.32 -14.59
CA LEU A 138 -43.04 3.99 -13.50
C LEU A 138 -43.17 3.10 -12.26
N GLY A 139 -43.52 1.82 -12.44
CA GLY A 139 -43.68 0.88 -11.32
C GLY A 139 -42.38 0.50 -10.60
N LYS A 140 -41.21 0.94 -11.10
CA LYS A 140 -39.90 0.71 -10.48
C LYS A 140 -39.29 1.98 -9.87
N LEU A 141 -39.90 3.15 -10.06
CA LEU A 141 -39.38 4.40 -9.52
C LEU A 141 -39.34 4.43 -7.99
N ASP A 142 -40.23 3.71 -7.32
CA ASP A 142 -40.26 3.63 -5.85
C ASP A 142 -39.58 2.37 -5.31
N ALA A 143 -39.06 1.51 -6.18
CA ALA A 143 -38.52 0.20 -5.79
C ALA A 143 -37.09 0.27 -5.25
N GLY A 144 -36.30 1.28 -5.63
CA GLY A 144 -34.92 1.40 -5.17
C GLY A 144 -34.04 0.21 -5.56
N SER A 145 -34.25 -0.37 -6.75
CA SER A 145 -33.56 -1.59 -7.20
C SER A 145 -32.63 -1.28 -8.37
N GLY A 146 -31.41 -1.82 -8.31
CA GLY A 146 -30.47 -1.82 -9.44
C GLY A 146 -30.89 -2.73 -10.61
N GLU A 147 -31.83 -3.65 -10.39
CA GLU A 147 -32.34 -4.56 -11.43
C GLU A 147 -33.46 -3.88 -12.24
N VAL A 148 -33.07 -2.94 -13.07
CA VAL A 148 -33.91 -2.32 -14.09
C VAL A 148 -33.68 -3.01 -15.44
N GLY A 149 -34.72 -3.07 -16.28
CA GLY A 149 -34.70 -3.81 -17.55
C GLY A 149 -33.79 -3.15 -18.61
N ALA A 150 -34.24 -3.05 -19.86
CA ALA A 150 -33.49 -2.34 -20.90
C ALA A 150 -33.53 -0.81 -20.66
N THR A 151 -32.59 -0.31 -19.86
CA THR A 151 -32.37 1.12 -19.61
C THR A 151 -31.49 1.75 -20.68
N THR A 152 -31.39 3.07 -20.64
CA THR A 152 -30.58 3.89 -21.56
C THR A 152 -29.07 3.60 -21.43
N ASP A 153 -28.33 3.83 -22.52
CA ASP A 153 -26.87 3.68 -22.56
C ASP A 153 -26.13 4.73 -21.71
N VAL A 154 -24.86 4.45 -21.38
CA VAL A 154 -24.02 5.28 -20.50
C VAL A 154 -23.85 6.71 -21.03
N LEU A 155 -23.61 6.90 -22.32
CA LEU A 155 -23.32 8.21 -22.91
C LEU A 155 -24.58 9.08 -22.96
N THR A 156 -25.71 8.49 -23.32
CA THR A 156 -26.99 9.19 -23.26
C THR A 156 -27.35 9.56 -21.82
N ALA A 157 -27.07 8.70 -20.85
CA ALA A 157 -27.30 9.02 -19.44
C ALA A 157 -26.47 10.23 -18.98
N TYR A 158 -25.20 10.32 -19.36
CA TYR A 158 -24.36 11.49 -19.05
C TYR A 158 -24.94 12.77 -19.63
N ARG A 159 -25.33 12.74 -20.92
CA ARG A 159 -25.90 13.90 -21.60
C ARG A 159 -27.19 14.38 -20.91
N VAL A 160 -28.13 13.47 -20.64
CA VAL A 160 -29.42 13.83 -20.03
C VAL A 160 -29.24 14.45 -18.64
N ILE A 161 -28.33 13.91 -17.82
CA ILE A 161 -28.09 14.42 -16.46
C ILE A 161 -27.40 15.80 -16.51
N ASP A 162 -26.41 15.99 -17.39
CA ASP A 162 -25.72 17.28 -17.53
C ASP A 162 -26.62 18.37 -18.13
N GLU A 163 -27.42 18.05 -19.15
CA GLU A 163 -28.41 18.97 -19.74
C GLU A 163 -29.46 19.42 -18.73
N ALA A 164 -29.81 18.56 -17.76
CA ALA A 164 -30.67 18.89 -16.64
C ALA A 164 -29.98 19.72 -15.53
N GLY A 165 -28.71 20.09 -15.70
CA GLY A 165 -27.93 20.90 -14.75
C GLY A 165 -27.33 20.10 -13.59
N GLY A 166 -27.33 18.77 -13.68
CA GLY A 166 -26.73 17.88 -12.70
C GLY A 166 -25.21 17.84 -12.75
N ILE A 167 -24.61 17.17 -11.76
CA ILE A 167 -23.22 16.73 -11.77
C ILE A 167 -23.22 15.24 -12.07
N VAL A 168 -22.49 14.86 -13.12
CA VAL A 168 -22.38 13.47 -13.58
C VAL A 168 -21.10 12.83 -13.05
N ILE A 169 -21.25 11.74 -12.31
CA ILE A 169 -20.12 11.00 -11.74
C ILE A 169 -20.24 9.54 -12.13
N ALA A 170 -19.20 8.95 -12.70
CA ALA A 170 -19.17 7.50 -12.90
C ALA A 170 -18.92 6.82 -11.55
N ALA A 171 -19.91 6.08 -11.03
CA ALA A 171 -19.81 5.39 -9.75
C ALA A 171 -18.74 4.29 -9.82
N HIS A 172 -18.00 4.14 -8.71
CA HIS A 172 -16.99 3.09 -8.47
C HIS A 172 -16.32 2.54 -9.74
N ALA A 173 -15.79 3.45 -10.57
CA ALA A 173 -15.44 3.20 -11.98
C ALA A 173 -14.46 2.04 -12.17
N ASN A 174 -13.63 1.74 -11.18
CA ASN A 174 -12.64 0.66 -11.19
C ASN A 174 -13.08 -0.64 -10.50
N SER A 175 -14.34 -0.76 -10.12
CA SER A 175 -14.94 -1.89 -9.41
C SER A 175 -16.05 -2.56 -10.24
N THR A 176 -16.74 -3.53 -9.63
CA THR A 176 -17.96 -4.16 -10.18
C THR A 176 -18.99 -3.10 -10.56
N HIS A 177 -19.60 -3.21 -11.76
CA HIS A 177 -20.54 -2.23 -12.34
C HIS A 177 -19.92 -0.87 -12.69
N GLY A 178 -18.59 -0.73 -12.58
CA GLY A 178 -17.86 0.48 -12.97
C GLY A 178 -17.49 0.50 -14.46
N VAL A 179 -17.54 1.69 -15.07
CA VAL A 179 -17.27 1.92 -16.50
C VAL A 179 -15.80 1.68 -16.93
N ALA A 180 -14.87 1.60 -15.98
CA ALA A 180 -13.44 1.41 -16.20
C ALA A 180 -12.91 0.10 -15.58
N MET A 181 -13.78 -0.86 -15.27
CA MET A 181 -13.39 -2.15 -14.70
C MET A 181 -12.45 -2.93 -15.62
N GLN A 182 -11.41 -3.53 -15.04
CA GLN A 182 -10.48 -4.41 -15.76
C GLN A 182 -11.05 -5.84 -15.85
N GLY A 183 -11.00 -6.46 -17.02
CA GLY A 183 -11.37 -7.88 -17.20
C GLY A 183 -12.74 -8.17 -17.80
N LEU A 184 -13.57 -7.16 -18.09
CA LEU A 184 -14.69 -7.32 -19.02
C LEU A 184 -14.16 -7.31 -20.47
N GLY A 185 -14.72 -8.14 -21.35
CA GLY A 185 -14.34 -8.28 -22.77
C GLY A 185 -14.65 -7.05 -23.65
N PHE A 186 -14.72 -5.84 -23.08
CA PHE A 186 -14.95 -4.61 -23.82
C PHE A 186 -13.67 -4.11 -24.50
N GLY A 187 -13.81 -3.67 -25.75
CA GLY A 187 -12.74 -3.02 -26.49
C GLY A 187 -12.23 -1.75 -25.78
N GLY A 188 -10.92 -1.46 -25.90
CA GLY A 188 -10.31 -0.27 -25.29
C GLY A 188 -11.00 1.05 -25.68
N GLN A 189 -11.57 1.12 -26.88
CA GLN A 189 -12.28 2.30 -27.39
C GLN A 189 -13.55 2.63 -26.59
N THR A 190 -14.33 1.64 -26.17
CA THR A 190 -15.55 1.88 -25.36
C THR A 190 -15.20 2.47 -24.00
N ARG A 191 -14.13 1.99 -23.37
CA ARG A 191 -13.64 2.53 -22.10
C ARG A 191 -13.17 3.98 -22.23
N ILE A 192 -12.48 4.30 -23.32
CA ILE A 192 -12.08 5.69 -23.63
C ILE A 192 -13.34 6.55 -23.79
N ALA A 193 -14.31 6.11 -24.58
CA ALA A 193 -15.56 6.85 -24.80
C ALA A 193 -16.30 7.13 -23.47
N TYR A 194 -16.45 6.13 -22.60
CA TYR A 194 -17.15 6.32 -21.32
C TYR A 194 -16.38 7.19 -20.32
N THR A 195 -15.05 7.16 -20.31
CA THR A 195 -14.25 7.89 -19.30
C THR A 195 -13.79 9.28 -19.75
N GLN A 196 -13.90 9.60 -21.04
CA GLN A 196 -13.45 10.87 -21.62
C GLN A 196 -14.61 11.70 -22.19
N ASP A 197 -15.85 11.25 -22.04
CA ASP A 197 -17.04 11.96 -22.52
C ASP A 197 -17.16 13.38 -21.93
N PRO A 198 -17.41 14.44 -22.72
CA PRO A 198 -17.49 15.81 -22.24
C PRO A 198 -18.50 16.05 -21.10
N HIS A 199 -19.60 15.29 -21.05
CA HIS A 199 -20.66 15.44 -20.04
C HIS A 199 -20.30 14.74 -18.72
N LEU A 200 -19.25 13.91 -18.70
CA LEU A 200 -18.73 13.31 -17.48
C LEU A 200 -17.88 14.32 -16.69
N HIS A 201 -18.19 14.51 -15.41
CA HIS A 201 -17.54 15.53 -14.58
C HIS A 201 -16.48 14.94 -13.63
N ALA A 202 -16.76 13.78 -13.05
CA ALA A 202 -15.84 13.10 -12.13
C ALA A 202 -15.92 11.58 -12.24
N LEU A 203 -14.85 10.92 -11.81
CA LEU A 203 -14.76 9.47 -11.68
C LEU A 203 -14.68 9.13 -10.20
N GLU A 204 -15.62 8.36 -9.69
CA GLU A 204 -15.50 7.77 -8.38
C GLU A 204 -14.60 6.53 -8.45
N VAL A 205 -13.55 6.48 -7.63
CA VAL A 205 -12.57 5.40 -7.64
C VAL A 205 -12.37 4.84 -6.23
N THR A 206 -12.25 3.52 -6.14
CA THR A 206 -12.13 2.81 -4.87
C THR A 206 -10.69 2.72 -4.35
N ASP A 207 -9.71 3.11 -5.16
CA ASP A 207 -8.28 2.97 -4.88
C ASP A 207 -7.55 4.32 -4.66
N LEU A 208 -8.28 5.41 -4.43
CA LEU A 208 -7.74 6.77 -4.31
C LEU A 208 -6.70 6.92 -3.18
N GLU A 209 -6.80 6.09 -2.13
CA GLU A 209 -5.85 6.08 -1.02
C GLU A 209 -4.56 5.30 -1.29
N LYS A 210 -4.56 4.39 -2.27
CA LYS A 210 -3.40 3.53 -2.55
C LYS A 210 -2.29 4.35 -3.22
N LYS A 211 -1.04 4.03 -2.90
CA LYS A 211 0.15 4.59 -3.56
C LYS A 211 0.74 3.52 -4.47
N GLY A 212 0.80 3.77 -5.78
CA GLY A 212 1.37 2.82 -6.74
C GLY A 212 1.42 3.38 -8.16
N ARG A 213 2.16 2.70 -9.06
CA ARG A 213 2.21 3.04 -10.49
C ARG A 213 0.92 2.70 -11.24
N HIS A 214 0.07 1.85 -10.66
CA HIS A 214 -1.14 1.29 -11.27
C HIS A 214 -2.45 1.86 -10.70
N THR A 215 -2.42 3.03 -10.04
CA THR A 215 -3.64 3.62 -9.47
C THR A 215 -4.52 4.26 -10.54
N THR A 216 -5.84 4.17 -10.37
CA THR A 216 -6.83 4.73 -11.30
C THR A 216 -6.64 6.25 -11.46
N ALA A 217 -6.34 6.96 -10.37
CA ALA A 217 -6.09 8.40 -10.39
C ALA A 217 -4.88 8.81 -11.24
N ARG A 218 -3.84 7.96 -11.32
CA ARG A 218 -2.68 8.18 -12.20
C ARG A 218 -2.99 7.78 -13.64
N PHE A 219 -3.91 6.86 -13.84
CA PHE A 219 -4.32 6.44 -15.19
C PHE A 219 -5.08 7.56 -15.92
N PHE A 220 -5.91 8.33 -15.21
CA PHE A 220 -6.71 9.44 -15.75
C PHE A 220 -6.13 10.83 -15.44
N ASP A 221 -4.80 10.93 -15.28
CA ASP A 221 -4.11 12.19 -14.99
C ASP A 221 -3.81 13.06 -16.23
N GLY A 222 -4.15 12.56 -17.43
CA GLY A 222 -3.87 13.23 -18.71
C GLY A 222 -2.49 12.95 -19.29
N SER A 223 -1.64 12.16 -18.62
CA SER A 223 -0.29 11.82 -19.10
C SER A 223 -0.27 10.79 -20.23
N ARG A 224 -1.37 10.06 -20.42
CA ARG A 224 -1.51 9.00 -21.43
C ARG A 224 -2.10 9.56 -22.73
N PRO A 225 -1.48 9.31 -23.90
CA PRO A 225 -2.02 9.75 -25.18
C PRO A 225 -3.45 9.28 -25.45
N GLU A 226 -3.83 8.10 -24.97
CA GLU A 226 -5.18 7.54 -25.14
C GLU A 226 -6.23 8.16 -24.21
N TYR A 227 -5.80 8.86 -23.14
CA TYR A 227 -6.66 9.51 -22.14
C TYR A 227 -6.19 10.95 -21.90
N PRO A 228 -6.33 11.84 -22.91
CA PRO A 228 -5.78 13.18 -22.86
C PRO A 228 -6.51 14.13 -21.91
N ARG A 229 -7.80 13.87 -21.61
CA ARG A 229 -8.59 14.67 -20.67
C ARG A 229 -8.35 14.17 -19.25
N ARG A 230 -7.68 15.00 -18.46
CA ARG A 230 -7.53 14.80 -17.02
C ARG A 230 -8.90 14.85 -16.34
N MET A 231 -9.19 13.86 -15.50
CA MET A 231 -10.48 13.73 -14.80
C MET A 231 -10.31 13.98 -13.30
N HIS A 232 -11.37 14.49 -12.65
CA HIS A 232 -11.43 14.54 -11.18
C HIS A 232 -11.69 13.14 -10.65
N CYS A 233 -10.75 12.58 -9.90
CA CYS A 233 -10.94 11.31 -9.21
C CYS A 233 -11.37 11.58 -7.75
N ILE A 234 -12.55 11.07 -7.39
CA ILE A 234 -13.13 11.19 -6.06
C ILE A 234 -13.40 9.81 -5.45
N GLN A 235 -13.80 9.78 -4.19
CA GLN A 235 -14.28 8.58 -3.50
C GLN A 235 -15.53 8.91 -2.68
N GLY A 236 -16.52 8.03 -2.72
CA GLY A 236 -17.66 7.98 -1.83
C GLY A 236 -17.68 6.67 -1.04
N SER A 237 -18.48 6.63 0.01
CA SER A 237 -18.58 5.46 0.87
C SER A 237 -19.43 4.34 0.28
N ASP A 238 -20.34 4.63 -0.66
CA ASP A 238 -21.24 3.62 -1.23
C ASP A 238 -21.95 2.84 -0.09
N ALA A 239 -22.40 3.62 0.91
CA ALA A 239 -22.79 3.09 2.20
C ALA A 239 -24.21 2.51 2.16
N HIS A 240 -24.32 1.24 2.55
CA HIS A 240 -25.57 0.48 2.67
C HIS A 240 -25.96 0.20 4.14
N ARG A 241 -25.27 0.86 5.08
CA ARG A 241 -25.46 0.74 6.53
C ARG A 241 -24.93 1.98 7.25
N LEU A 242 -25.36 2.22 8.49
CA LEU A 242 -24.90 3.39 9.25
C LEU A 242 -23.42 3.29 9.64
N THR A 243 -23.02 2.14 10.18
CA THR A 243 -21.67 1.89 10.67
C THR A 243 -21.09 0.64 10.04
N ARG A 244 -19.81 0.70 9.67
CA ARG A 244 -19.08 -0.46 9.18
C ARG A 244 -19.11 -1.61 10.19
N ASP A 245 -19.36 -2.81 9.70
CA ASP A 245 -19.11 -4.01 10.50
C ASP A 245 -17.61 -4.35 10.44
N PRO A 246 -16.91 -4.49 11.58
CA PRO A 246 -15.51 -4.90 11.62
C PRO A 246 -15.23 -6.25 10.93
N ARG A 247 -16.24 -7.11 10.78
CA ARG A 247 -16.14 -8.44 10.15
C ARG A 247 -16.44 -8.43 8.66
N ASP A 248 -17.04 -7.36 8.15
CA ASP A 248 -17.39 -7.21 6.74
C ASP A 248 -16.55 -6.10 6.11
N ALA A 249 -15.45 -6.51 5.48
CA ALA A 249 -14.53 -5.57 4.85
C ALA A 249 -15.13 -4.91 3.59
N LYS A 250 -16.19 -5.50 2.99
CA LYS A 250 -16.74 -5.13 1.69
C LYS A 250 -17.75 -4.00 1.78
N HIS A 251 -18.68 -4.06 2.75
CA HIS A 251 -19.72 -3.04 2.89
C HIS A 251 -19.28 -1.95 3.88
N LEU A 252 -19.25 -0.71 3.38
CA LEU A 252 -18.82 0.45 4.14
C LEU A 252 -20.01 1.10 4.87
N GLY A 253 -19.71 1.83 5.94
CA GLY A 253 -20.67 2.70 6.61
C GLY A 253 -20.59 4.15 6.11
N VAL A 254 -21.59 4.94 6.47
CA VAL A 254 -21.68 6.36 6.14
C VAL A 254 -20.39 7.10 6.54
N GLY A 255 -19.73 7.76 5.59
CA GLY A 255 -18.51 8.53 5.82
C GLY A 255 -17.24 7.71 6.07
N ASP A 256 -17.20 6.44 5.66
CA ASP A 256 -15.97 5.63 5.74
C ASP A 256 -14.97 5.94 4.61
N ARG A 257 -15.45 6.36 3.45
CA ARG A 257 -14.64 6.95 2.38
C ARG A 257 -15.16 8.34 2.09
N VAL A 258 -14.25 9.30 2.11
CA VAL A 258 -14.61 10.72 2.05
C VAL A 258 -13.65 11.44 1.13
N THR A 259 -14.16 12.36 0.33
CA THR A 259 -13.34 13.26 -0.48
C THR A 259 -13.25 14.61 0.21
N GLU A 260 -12.08 15.23 0.23
CA GLU A 260 -11.96 16.65 0.61
C GLU A 260 -11.97 17.51 -0.65
N VAL A 261 -12.85 18.51 -0.67
CA VAL A 261 -12.99 19.46 -1.75
C VAL A 261 -12.74 20.88 -1.22
N LEU A 262 -11.91 21.64 -1.92
CA LEU A 262 -11.58 23.02 -1.57
C LEU A 262 -12.65 23.97 -2.12
N LEU A 263 -13.53 24.45 -1.24
CA LEU A 263 -14.70 25.24 -1.60
C LEU A 263 -14.66 26.66 -0.98
N PRO A 264 -15.13 27.69 -1.72
CA PRO A 264 -15.34 29.03 -1.18
C PRO A 264 -16.52 29.09 -0.19
N GLU A 265 -17.54 28.27 -0.43
CA GLU A 265 -18.76 28.14 0.36
C GLU A 265 -19.34 26.74 0.17
N ILE A 266 -20.19 26.29 1.10
CA ILE A 266 -20.87 24.99 0.99
C ILE A 266 -22.15 25.19 0.18
N SER A 267 -22.06 25.03 -1.14
CA SER A 267 -23.20 25.10 -2.07
C SER A 267 -23.04 24.13 -3.23
N PHE A 268 -24.16 23.70 -3.83
CA PHE A 268 -24.15 22.86 -5.03
C PHE A 268 -23.41 23.55 -6.20
N ALA A 269 -23.66 24.85 -6.40
CA ALA A 269 -23.00 25.64 -7.43
C ALA A 269 -21.46 25.65 -7.27
N ALA A 270 -20.97 25.84 -6.03
CA ALA A 270 -19.53 25.81 -5.75
C ALA A 270 -18.92 24.42 -5.99
N LEU A 271 -19.64 23.34 -5.66
CA LEU A 271 -19.20 21.97 -5.92
C LEU A 271 -19.16 21.67 -7.43
N ARG A 272 -20.22 22.07 -8.16
CA ARG A 272 -20.30 21.93 -9.62
C ARG A 272 -19.18 22.70 -10.33
N GLU A 273 -18.86 23.90 -9.86
CA GLU A 273 -17.74 24.70 -10.40
C GLU A 273 -16.39 23.98 -10.24
N VAL A 274 -16.16 23.28 -9.12
CA VAL A 274 -14.92 22.50 -8.94
C VAL A 274 -14.81 21.38 -9.95
N PHE A 275 -15.89 20.60 -10.13
CA PHE A 275 -15.85 19.44 -11.04
C PHE A 275 -15.86 19.82 -12.53
N LEU A 276 -16.45 20.96 -12.88
CA LEU A 276 -16.32 21.54 -14.23
C LEU A 276 -14.95 22.21 -14.46
N GLY A 277 -14.30 22.66 -13.40
CA GLY A 277 -13.02 23.34 -13.48
C GLY A 277 -11.84 22.41 -13.72
N ASN A 278 -10.75 22.95 -14.26
CA ASN A 278 -9.50 22.21 -14.52
C ASN A 278 -8.52 22.26 -13.33
N ASP A 279 -8.96 22.74 -12.16
CA ASP A 279 -8.12 22.82 -10.97
C ASP A 279 -8.25 21.55 -10.11
N PHE A 280 -7.55 20.51 -10.54
CA PHE A 280 -7.50 19.21 -9.87
C PHE A 280 -6.78 19.24 -8.52
N ALA A 281 -6.15 20.35 -8.13
CA ALA A 281 -5.56 20.49 -6.79
C ALA A 281 -6.64 20.80 -5.73
N ARG A 282 -7.86 21.10 -6.14
CA ARG A 282 -9.00 21.37 -5.25
C ARG A 282 -9.70 20.11 -4.76
N THR A 283 -9.31 18.92 -5.21
CA THR A 283 -9.85 17.64 -4.76
C THR A 283 -8.74 16.76 -4.22
N ARG A 284 -8.97 16.09 -3.08
CA ARG A 284 -8.02 15.12 -2.51
C ARG A 284 -8.75 14.06 -1.68
N PRO A 285 -8.22 12.83 -1.56
CA PRO A 285 -8.78 11.86 -0.63
C PRO A 285 -8.66 12.37 0.80
N TYR A 286 -9.74 12.30 1.58
CA TYR A 286 -9.65 12.46 3.01
C TYR A 286 -8.89 11.28 3.58
N ARG A 287 -7.73 11.54 4.17
CA ARG A 287 -7.06 10.58 5.03
C ARG A 287 -7.40 11.01 6.44
N ALA A 288 -8.34 10.30 7.08
CA ALA A 288 -8.43 10.36 8.54
C ALA A 288 -7.01 10.20 9.05
N ALA A 289 -6.55 11.10 9.93
CA ALA A 289 -5.19 11.07 10.46
C ALA A 289 -4.90 9.63 10.88
N LYS A 290 -4.16 8.88 10.02
CA LYS A 290 -3.88 7.48 10.26
C LYS A 290 -3.25 7.45 11.64
N ALA A 291 -3.71 6.54 12.51
CA ALA A 291 -2.92 6.16 13.67
C ALA A 291 -1.44 6.08 13.20
N PRO A 292 -0.51 6.74 13.91
CA PRO A 292 0.87 6.90 13.45
C PRO A 292 1.37 5.56 12.91
N LEU A 293 1.89 5.57 11.67
CA LEU A 293 2.34 4.36 11.00
C LEU A 293 3.31 3.63 11.95
N ASP A 294 2.94 2.43 12.39
CA ASP A 294 3.74 1.65 13.31
C ASP A 294 4.91 1.02 12.54
N TYR A 295 5.98 1.80 12.39
CA TYR A 295 7.19 1.38 11.67
C TYR A 295 7.81 0.11 12.27
N ILE A 296 7.61 -0.14 13.57
CA ILE A 296 8.09 -1.35 14.23
C ILE A 296 7.28 -2.56 13.77
N GLN A 297 5.96 -2.43 13.64
CA GLN A 297 5.12 -3.51 13.13
C GLN A 297 5.48 -3.86 11.67
N ALA A 298 5.72 -2.87 10.82
CA ALA A 298 6.17 -3.11 9.46
C ALA A 298 7.54 -3.83 9.43
N ALA A 299 8.49 -3.43 10.30
CA ALA A 299 9.77 -4.11 10.42
C ALA A 299 9.63 -5.56 10.91
N ARG A 300 8.68 -5.85 11.81
CA ARG A 300 8.39 -7.22 12.27
C ARG A 300 7.78 -8.10 11.19
N GLU A 301 6.98 -7.53 10.29
CA GLU A 301 6.44 -8.25 9.12
C GLU A 301 7.54 -8.63 8.13
N GLU A 302 8.59 -7.81 8.01
CA GLU A 302 9.77 -8.12 7.21
C GLU A 302 10.70 -9.15 7.88
N GLY A 303 10.72 -9.22 9.21
CA GLY A 303 11.51 -10.16 10.00
C GLY A 303 13.00 -9.77 10.12
N SER A 304 13.81 -10.59 10.80
CA SER A 304 15.25 -10.31 10.98
C SER A 304 15.99 -10.34 9.64
N THR A 305 16.83 -9.33 9.38
CA THR A 305 17.60 -9.19 8.15
C THR A 305 19.07 -8.85 8.45
N ILE A 306 19.86 -8.58 7.40
CA ILE A 306 21.26 -8.18 7.53
C ILE A 306 21.44 -6.81 8.20
N VAL A 307 20.37 -6.02 8.30
CA VAL A 307 20.38 -4.68 8.93
C VAL A 307 19.37 -4.54 10.07
N GLN A 308 18.64 -5.58 10.46
CA GLN A 308 17.73 -5.49 11.61
C GLN A 308 17.56 -6.78 12.40
N ASP A 309 17.32 -6.64 13.71
CA ASP A 309 17.02 -7.76 14.62
C ASP A 309 16.06 -7.41 15.76
N PHE A 310 15.47 -8.44 16.38
CA PHE A 310 14.43 -8.31 17.41
C PHE A 310 14.73 -9.15 18.66
N HIS A 311 14.67 -8.53 19.84
CA HIS A 311 14.89 -9.18 21.14
C HIS A 311 13.71 -8.98 22.07
N ALA A 312 13.01 -10.07 22.43
CA ALA A 312 11.87 -10.01 23.35
C ALA A 312 12.25 -9.66 24.80
N GLY A 313 13.52 -9.85 25.19
CA GLY A 313 13.98 -9.56 26.56
C GLY A 313 15.44 -9.11 26.62
N TYR A 314 15.79 -8.42 27.70
CA TYR A 314 17.06 -7.70 27.87
C TYR A 314 17.80 -8.04 29.19
N THR A 315 17.44 -9.16 29.83
CA THR A 315 17.97 -9.54 31.15
C THR A 315 19.38 -10.11 31.08
N ARG A 316 20.21 -9.80 32.09
CA ARG A 316 21.53 -10.42 32.31
C ARG A 316 21.41 -11.92 32.61
N ARG A 317 20.41 -12.33 33.42
CA ARG A 317 20.06 -13.74 33.64
C ARG A 317 19.47 -14.30 32.35
N GLY A 318 20.13 -15.31 31.77
CA GLY A 318 19.70 -16.00 30.55
C GLY A 318 20.45 -15.62 29.26
N GLY A 319 21.55 -14.84 29.32
CA GLY A 319 22.40 -14.57 28.16
C GLY A 319 21.82 -13.62 27.10
N ARG A 320 20.58 -13.14 27.27
CA ARG A 320 19.89 -12.27 26.31
C ARG A 320 20.59 -10.93 26.11
N LEU A 321 21.12 -10.32 27.18
CA LEU A 321 21.93 -9.11 27.06
C LEU A 321 23.20 -9.33 26.21
N TYR A 322 23.82 -10.50 26.33
CA TYR A 322 25.01 -10.84 25.54
C TYR A 322 24.68 -11.03 24.06
N ALA A 323 23.50 -11.60 23.75
CA ALA A 323 23.01 -11.70 22.37
C ALA A 323 22.83 -10.32 21.72
N ILE A 324 22.24 -9.35 22.45
CA ILE A 324 22.11 -7.97 21.97
C ILE A 324 23.49 -7.36 21.68
N LEU A 325 24.48 -7.56 22.56
CA LEU A 325 25.84 -7.06 22.33
C LEU A 325 26.53 -7.72 21.14
N ALA A 326 26.34 -9.03 20.97
CA ALA A 326 26.84 -9.77 19.81
C ALA A 326 26.29 -9.18 18.51
N ASP A 327 24.99 -8.86 18.47
CA ASP A 327 24.37 -8.22 17.31
C ASP A 327 24.93 -6.82 17.06
N VAL A 328 25.12 -6.00 18.11
CA VAL A 328 25.74 -4.68 17.97
C VAL A 328 27.15 -4.78 17.36
N CYS A 329 27.98 -5.70 17.87
CA CYS A 329 29.32 -5.96 17.33
C CYS A 329 29.26 -6.43 15.86
N ALA A 330 28.33 -7.32 15.55
CA ALA A 330 28.12 -7.83 14.20
C ALA A 330 27.67 -6.74 13.21
N PHE A 331 26.77 -5.86 13.62
CA PHE A 331 26.32 -4.72 12.81
C PHE A 331 27.44 -3.71 12.56
N ALA A 332 28.22 -3.38 13.60
CA ALA A 332 29.36 -2.49 13.47
C ALA A 332 30.41 -3.01 12.48
N ASN A 333 30.69 -4.31 12.49
CA ASN A 333 31.62 -4.96 11.57
C ASN A 333 31.08 -5.16 10.14
N THR A 334 29.78 -4.90 9.89
CA THR A 334 29.16 -5.16 8.58
C THR A 334 28.59 -3.89 7.94
N ASN A 335 27.26 -3.74 7.90
CA ASN A 335 26.57 -2.66 7.19
C ASN A 335 25.90 -1.65 8.14
N GLY A 336 26.12 -1.77 9.45
CA GLY A 336 25.26 -1.14 10.45
C GLY A 336 23.88 -1.80 10.50
N GLY A 337 23.01 -1.34 11.40
CA GLY A 337 21.68 -1.89 11.54
C GLY A 337 20.87 -1.33 12.70
N THR A 338 19.66 -1.85 12.86
CA THR A 338 18.71 -1.46 13.90
C THR A 338 18.27 -2.66 14.71
N ILE A 339 18.43 -2.59 16.04
CA ILE A 339 17.97 -3.62 16.96
C ILE A 339 16.75 -3.09 17.72
N TYR A 340 15.68 -3.89 17.78
CA TYR A 340 14.49 -3.59 18.57
C TYR A 340 14.44 -4.48 19.82
N VAL A 341 14.37 -3.86 21.00
CA VAL A 341 14.36 -4.54 22.30
C VAL A 341 13.01 -4.36 22.99
N GLY A 342 12.39 -5.46 23.40
CA GLY A 342 11.02 -5.53 23.93
C GLY A 342 10.01 -6.10 22.93
N VAL A 343 10.46 -6.60 21.79
CA VAL A 343 9.62 -7.20 20.74
C VAL A 343 10.25 -8.49 20.21
N SER A 344 9.43 -9.49 19.89
CA SER A 344 9.87 -10.69 19.20
C SER A 344 9.83 -10.50 17.68
N ALA A 345 10.61 -11.33 16.98
CA ALA A 345 10.65 -11.38 15.52
C ALA A 345 9.35 -11.91 14.89
N ASP A 346 8.47 -12.56 15.65
CA ASP A 346 7.16 -13.03 15.15
C ASP A 346 6.16 -11.85 15.14
N PRO A 347 5.65 -11.40 13.97
CA PRO A 347 4.71 -10.29 13.89
C PRO A 347 3.34 -10.57 14.51
N LYS A 348 2.99 -11.83 14.76
CA LYS A 348 1.70 -12.25 15.34
C LYS A 348 1.70 -12.25 16.87
N GLU A 349 2.88 -12.34 17.49
CA GLU A 349 2.99 -12.26 18.94
C GLU A 349 2.75 -10.82 19.43
N ARG A 350 2.19 -10.67 20.63
CA ARG A 350 2.05 -9.35 21.24
C ARG A 350 3.42 -8.86 21.72
N PRO A 351 3.82 -7.61 21.40
CA PRO A 351 5.01 -6.99 21.95
C PRO A 351 5.07 -7.13 23.48
N THR A 352 6.17 -7.65 24.02
CA THR A 352 6.37 -7.79 25.47
C THR A 352 6.52 -6.41 26.14
N GLY A 353 7.08 -5.45 25.40
CA GLY A 353 7.34 -4.10 25.86
C GLY A 353 8.47 -4.03 26.90
N VAL A 354 8.87 -2.81 27.21
CA VAL A 354 9.88 -2.50 28.22
C VAL A 354 9.23 -1.72 29.36
N SER A 355 9.29 -2.27 30.57
CA SER A 355 8.68 -1.67 31.78
C SER A 355 9.39 -0.39 32.24
N ASP A 356 10.71 -0.30 32.10
CA ASP A 356 11.50 0.91 32.39
C ASP A 356 12.49 1.22 31.25
N PRO A 357 12.04 1.92 30.20
CA PRO A 357 12.87 2.19 29.02
C PRO A 357 14.12 3.02 29.34
N SER A 358 14.03 3.97 30.29
CA SER A 358 15.14 4.85 30.63
C SER A 358 16.30 4.09 31.27
N ARG A 359 15.98 3.12 32.13
CA ARG A 359 16.99 2.24 32.73
C ARG A 359 17.62 1.30 31.70
N VAL A 360 16.83 0.76 30.78
CA VAL A 360 17.33 -0.13 29.72
C VAL A 360 18.28 0.62 28.78
N VAL A 361 17.91 1.84 28.35
CA VAL A 361 18.77 2.70 27.53
C VAL A 361 20.14 2.92 28.20
N LYS A 362 20.15 3.36 29.47
CA LYS A 362 21.40 3.58 30.23
C LYS A 362 22.22 2.31 30.38
N THR A 363 21.56 1.18 30.62
CA THR A 363 22.25 -0.11 30.78
C THR A 363 22.88 -0.56 29.48
N LEU A 364 22.17 -0.44 28.34
CA LEU A 364 22.69 -0.82 27.03
C LEU A 364 23.87 0.07 26.62
N GLN A 365 23.77 1.38 26.80
CA GLN A 365 24.86 2.32 26.51
C GLN A 365 26.13 2.00 27.32
N ALA A 366 26.00 1.84 28.65
CA ALA A 366 27.15 1.54 29.51
C ALA A 366 27.78 0.17 29.21
N GLU A 367 26.99 -0.81 28.78
CA GLU A 367 27.50 -2.15 28.44
C GLU A 367 28.19 -2.19 27.08
N ILE A 368 27.68 -1.43 26.11
CA ILE A 368 28.30 -1.26 24.79
C ILE A 368 29.65 -0.55 24.93
N GLU A 369 29.69 0.58 25.64
CA GLU A 369 30.91 1.35 25.88
C GLU A 369 31.98 0.55 26.63
N ARG A 370 31.57 -0.29 27.59
CA ARG A 370 32.50 -1.09 28.39
C ARG A 370 33.07 -2.30 27.65
N ARG A 371 32.28 -2.96 26.82
CA ARG A 371 32.62 -4.30 26.28
C ARG A 371 32.97 -4.33 24.81
N ILE A 372 32.60 -3.30 24.04
CA ILE A 372 32.92 -3.21 22.61
C ILE A 372 34.15 -2.33 22.44
N THR A 373 35.20 -2.91 21.86
CA THR A 373 36.46 -2.24 21.54
C THR A 373 36.70 -2.36 20.04
N PRO A 374 37.01 -1.29 19.28
CA PRO A 374 37.12 0.13 19.69
C PRO A 374 35.78 0.77 20.12
N PRO A 375 35.79 1.96 20.77
CA PRO A 375 34.57 2.66 21.19
C PRO A 375 33.62 2.91 20.02
N LEU A 376 32.33 2.62 20.22
CA LEU A 376 31.29 2.73 19.20
C LEU A 376 30.15 3.63 19.67
N GLU A 377 29.89 4.70 18.92
CA GLU A 377 28.76 5.59 19.19
C GLU A 377 27.47 5.00 18.61
N VAL A 378 26.56 4.57 19.48
CA VAL A 378 25.24 4.04 19.10
C VAL A 378 24.13 5.01 19.50
N THR A 379 23.10 5.13 18.65
CA THR A 379 21.91 5.90 18.99
C THR A 379 20.88 4.98 19.63
N VAL A 380 20.42 5.29 20.84
CA VAL A 380 19.41 4.50 21.55
C VAL A 380 18.20 5.38 21.87
N ASP A 381 17.05 5.03 21.32
CA ASP A 381 15.80 5.79 21.48
C ASP A 381 14.63 4.90 21.88
N VAL A 382 13.58 5.52 22.45
CA VAL A 382 12.36 4.82 22.88
C VAL A 382 11.27 5.10 21.87
N GLN A 383 10.70 4.04 21.31
CA GLN A 383 9.59 4.07 20.37
C GLN A 383 8.36 3.39 20.96
N GLU A 384 7.19 3.62 20.37
CA GLU A 384 5.94 3.01 20.79
C GLU A 384 5.34 2.18 19.66
N THR A 385 4.92 0.95 19.96
CA THR A 385 4.24 0.04 19.03
C THR A 385 3.08 -0.62 19.75
N GLN A 386 1.91 -0.68 19.13
CA GLN A 386 0.69 -1.25 19.71
C GLN A 386 0.40 -0.80 21.17
N GLY A 387 0.74 0.45 21.54
CA GLY A 387 0.54 0.99 22.89
C GLY A 387 1.57 0.56 23.94
N VAL A 388 2.66 -0.11 23.54
CA VAL A 388 3.78 -0.47 24.43
C VAL A 388 5.08 0.20 24.01
N LYS A 389 5.93 0.49 25.00
CA LYS A 389 7.24 1.11 24.77
C LYS A 389 8.29 0.06 24.43
N VAL A 390 9.07 0.33 23.39
CA VAL A 390 10.15 -0.52 22.85
C VAL A 390 11.40 0.33 22.73
N VAL A 391 12.57 -0.27 22.96
CA VAL A 391 13.85 0.44 22.82
C VAL A 391 14.45 0.08 21.46
N ARG A 392 14.77 1.10 20.67
CA ARG A 392 15.45 0.98 19.38
C ARG A 392 16.91 1.36 19.54
N VAL A 393 17.81 0.50 19.08
CA VAL A 393 19.25 0.74 19.05
C VAL A 393 19.68 0.81 17.59
N VAL A 394 20.12 1.98 17.13
CA VAL A 394 20.68 2.19 15.80
C VAL A 394 22.20 2.12 15.91
N VAL A 395 22.76 1.14 15.23
CA VAL A 395 24.19 0.83 15.20
C VAL A 395 24.73 1.31 13.86
N PRO A 396 25.64 2.29 13.82
CA PRO A 396 26.28 2.68 12.56
C PRO A 396 27.19 1.57 12.06
N ARG A 397 27.53 1.62 10.77
CA ARG A 397 28.68 0.88 10.27
C ARG A 397 29.92 1.47 10.94
N GLY A 398 30.73 0.63 11.57
CA GLY A 398 31.89 1.09 12.31
C GLY A 398 33.02 1.55 11.40
N ASP A 399 33.71 2.60 11.81
CA ASP A 399 34.79 3.23 11.05
C ASP A 399 36.15 2.55 11.27
N ASP A 400 36.31 1.83 12.39
CA ASP A 400 37.56 1.14 12.76
C ASP A 400 37.33 -0.36 13.03
N PRO A 401 36.91 -1.16 12.03
CA PRO A 401 36.81 -2.60 12.19
C PRO A 401 38.21 -3.25 12.25
N PRO A 402 38.40 -4.34 13.02
CA PRO A 402 37.35 -5.13 13.64
C PRO A 402 36.97 -4.66 15.06
N TYR A 403 35.67 -4.49 15.28
CA TYR A 403 35.08 -4.36 16.61
C TYR A 403 35.02 -5.74 17.27
N ALA A 404 35.40 -5.81 18.54
CA ALA A 404 35.43 -7.04 19.33
C ALA A 404 34.69 -6.84 20.65
N ILE A 405 34.05 -7.91 21.12
CA ILE A 405 33.50 -8.00 22.48
C ILE A 405 34.54 -8.62 23.39
N ASP A 406 34.74 -8.05 24.59
CA ASP A 406 35.71 -8.52 25.58
C ASP A 406 37.12 -8.69 24.95
N ASP A 407 37.51 -7.76 24.06
CA ASP A 407 38.80 -7.65 23.36
C ASP A 407 39.17 -8.76 22.36
N ASN A 408 38.47 -9.89 22.30
CA ASN A 408 38.85 -11.00 21.41
C ASN A 408 37.71 -11.64 20.62
N LYS A 409 36.43 -11.33 20.90
CA LYS A 409 35.30 -11.96 20.21
C LYS A 409 34.75 -11.04 19.13
N ILE A 410 35.17 -11.27 17.90
CA ILE A 410 34.70 -10.55 16.73
C ILE A 410 33.46 -11.26 16.19
N TYR A 411 32.38 -10.53 16.01
CA TYR A 411 31.15 -11.05 15.42
C TYR A 411 30.90 -10.40 14.06
N VAL A 412 30.32 -11.16 13.13
CA VAL A 412 29.87 -10.69 11.82
C VAL A 412 28.45 -11.15 11.57
N ARG A 413 27.68 -10.31 10.87
CA ARG A 413 26.31 -10.64 10.49
C ARG A 413 26.28 -11.20 9.07
N SER A 414 25.64 -12.35 8.91
CA SER A 414 25.40 -12.98 7.62
C SER A 414 23.92 -13.33 7.51
N GLU A 415 23.26 -12.79 6.48
CA GLU A 415 21.80 -12.87 6.33
C GLU A 415 21.08 -12.35 7.57
N ALA A 416 20.41 -13.20 8.34
CA ALA A 416 19.66 -12.84 9.54
C ALA A 416 20.32 -13.33 10.84
N GLU A 417 21.56 -13.85 10.79
CA GLU A 417 22.25 -14.41 11.95
C GLU A 417 23.57 -13.73 12.25
N THR A 418 23.83 -13.60 13.56
CA THR A 418 25.10 -13.14 14.12
C THR A 418 25.97 -14.32 14.50
N ASN A 419 27.19 -14.35 13.95
CA ASN A 419 28.13 -15.44 14.16
C ASN A 419 29.52 -14.93 14.50
N LEU A 420 30.33 -15.77 15.18
CA LEU A 420 31.72 -15.47 15.46
C LEU A 420 32.52 -15.46 14.14
N ALA A 421 33.32 -14.42 13.92
CA ALA A 421 34.07 -14.25 12.69
C ALA A 421 35.17 -15.32 12.56
N VAL A 422 35.30 -15.93 11.37
CA VAL A 422 36.42 -16.83 11.07
C VAL A 422 37.66 -16.03 10.68
N ARG A 423 38.85 -16.67 10.71
CA ARG A 423 40.14 -16.03 10.42
C ARG A 423 40.10 -15.11 9.20
N ASP A 424 39.62 -15.60 8.06
CA ASP A 424 39.67 -14.83 6.82
C ASP A 424 38.60 -13.72 6.79
N GLU A 425 37.49 -13.85 7.53
CA GLU A 425 36.56 -12.74 7.74
C GLU A 425 37.23 -11.63 8.56
N ILE A 426 38.00 -11.98 9.59
CA ILE A 426 38.79 -11.02 10.39
C ILE A 426 39.84 -10.33 9.52
N VAL A 427 40.57 -11.09 8.70
CA VAL A 427 41.56 -10.53 7.76
C VAL A 427 40.89 -9.57 6.78
N ASN A 428 39.75 -9.96 6.19
CA ASN A 428 39.00 -9.12 5.28
C ASN A 428 38.48 -7.83 5.96
N LEU A 429 38.08 -7.88 7.23
CA LEU A 429 37.69 -6.68 8.00
C LEU A 429 38.87 -5.71 8.15
N VAL A 430 40.05 -6.24 8.50
CA VAL A 430 41.28 -5.44 8.65
C VAL A 430 41.76 -4.86 7.31
N GLU A 431 41.70 -5.64 6.24
CA GLU A 431 42.06 -5.17 4.89
C GLU A 431 41.11 -4.07 4.41
N ARG A 432 39.80 -4.21 4.67
CA ARG A 432 38.80 -3.17 4.35
C ARG A 432 39.01 -1.89 5.15
N ALA A 433 39.36 -1.99 6.42
CA ALA A 433 39.71 -0.83 7.25
C ALA A 433 40.91 -0.05 6.68
N ARG A 434 41.89 -0.77 6.11
CA ARG A 434 43.10 -0.20 5.50
C ARG A 434 42.89 0.34 4.08
N ALA A 435 41.97 -0.24 3.31
CA ALA A 435 41.75 0.11 1.91
C ALA A 435 40.90 1.38 1.71
N GLY A 436 40.24 1.91 2.75
CA GLY A 436 39.23 2.95 2.61
C GLY A 436 38.02 2.49 1.77
N PRO A 437 37.00 3.34 1.55
CA PRO A 437 35.89 2.99 0.65
C PRO A 437 36.42 2.80 -0.76
N VAL A 438 36.56 1.54 -1.17
CA VAL A 438 36.92 1.19 -2.55
C VAL A 438 35.74 1.54 -3.45
N VAL A 439 35.85 2.68 -4.14
CA VAL A 439 35.08 2.90 -5.37
C VAL A 439 35.68 1.96 -6.40
N MET A 440 35.09 0.78 -6.59
CA MET A 440 35.48 -0.08 -7.69
C MET A 440 35.09 0.64 -8.99
N PRO A 441 36.03 0.92 -9.90
CA PRO A 441 35.66 1.28 -11.26
C PRO A 441 34.98 0.05 -11.87
N VAL A 442 33.70 0.20 -12.23
CA VAL A 442 33.02 -0.77 -13.10
C VAL A 442 33.58 -0.52 -14.49
N GLU A 443 34.72 -1.13 -14.82
CA GLU A 443 35.06 -1.32 -16.24
C GLU A 443 34.13 -2.41 -16.77
N GLU A 444 33.24 -2.03 -17.69
CA GLU A 444 32.39 -2.97 -18.42
C GLU A 444 33.24 -3.77 -19.41
N PRO A 445 33.40 -5.10 -19.26
CA PRO A 445 33.82 -5.92 -20.37
C PRO A 445 32.59 -6.15 -21.26
N VAL A 446 32.54 -5.44 -22.38
CA VAL A 446 31.50 -5.63 -23.41
C VAL A 446 31.57 -7.07 -23.93
N GLY A 447 30.53 -7.87 -23.64
CA GLY A 447 30.34 -9.21 -24.19
C GLY A 447 30.47 -10.39 -23.21
N ARG A 448 30.74 -10.17 -21.91
CA ARG A 448 30.76 -11.26 -20.90
C ARG A 448 29.47 -11.28 -20.07
N ILE A 449 28.90 -12.46 -19.87
CA ILE A 449 27.74 -12.64 -18.98
C ILE A 449 28.21 -12.47 -17.53
N GLU A 450 27.73 -11.45 -16.83
CA GLU A 450 28.11 -11.20 -15.44
C GLU A 450 27.63 -12.33 -14.51
N PRO A 451 28.40 -12.70 -13.47
CA PRO A 451 27.95 -13.67 -12.47
C PRO A 451 26.74 -13.13 -11.69
N PRO A 452 25.88 -14.01 -11.13
CA PRO A 452 24.76 -13.59 -10.29
C PRO A 452 25.20 -12.72 -9.11
N ARG A 453 24.35 -11.78 -8.67
CA ARG A 453 24.68 -10.83 -7.56
C ARG A 453 24.45 -11.39 -6.17
N THR A 454 23.94 -12.61 -6.07
CA THR A 454 23.68 -13.31 -4.80
C THR A 454 24.11 -14.77 -4.93
N GLY A 455 24.34 -15.43 -3.80
CA GLY A 455 24.82 -16.81 -3.76
C GLY A 455 26.33 -16.88 -3.52
N VAL A 456 26.89 -18.08 -3.68
CA VAL A 456 28.30 -18.36 -3.38
C VAL A 456 28.92 -19.24 -4.45
N GLU A 457 30.21 -19.04 -4.68
CA GLU A 457 31.02 -19.79 -5.63
C GLU A 457 32.15 -20.53 -4.89
N ILE A 458 32.43 -21.77 -5.27
CA ILE A 458 33.64 -22.48 -4.85
C ILE A 458 34.70 -22.21 -5.91
N VAL A 459 35.69 -21.38 -5.57
CA VAL A 459 36.73 -20.94 -6.51
C VAL A 459 37.82 -21.99 -6.66
N GLU A 460 38.12 -22.71 -5.59
CA GLU A 460 39.19 -23.69 -5.54
C GLU A 460 38.90 -24.74 -4.46
N THR A 461 39.32 -25.98 -4.71
CA THR A 461 39.32 -27.06 -3.73
C THR A 461 40.72 -27.68 -3.70
N GLN A 462 41.32 -27.75 -2.52
CA GLN A 462 42.62 -28.38 -2.29
C GLN A 462 42.46 -29.54 -1.31
N GLU A 463 42.98 -30.71 -1.64
CA GLU A 463 43.05 -31.82 -0.70
C GLU A 463 44.37 -31.76 0.10
N ARG A 464 44.27 -31.80 1.43
CA ARG A 464 45.42 -31.89 2.32
C ARG A 464 45.19 -32.98 3.35
N ARG A 465 46.01 -34.03 3.32
CA ARG A 465 45.95 -35.17 4.26
C ARG A 465 44.54 -35.79 4.38
N GLY A 466 43.86 -36.00 3.25
CA GLY A 466 42.52 -36.60 3.20
C GLY A 466 41.37 -35.68 3.63
N THR A 467 41.63 -34.38 3.87
CA THR A 467 40.58 -33.37 4.13
C THR A 467 40.55 -32.37 2.96
N LEU A 468 39.35 -32.13 2.42
CA LEU A 468 39.11 -31.12 1.40
C LEU A 468 38.98 -29.73 2.03
N TYR A 469 39.75 -28.78 1.50
CA TYR A 469 39.72 -27.37 1.87
C TYR A 469 39.25 -26.55 0.67
N HIS A 470 38.17 -25.82 0.85
CA HIS A 470 37.55 -25.01 -0.19
C HIS A 470 37.87 -23.53 0.00
N THR A 471 38.00 -22.82 -1.12
CA THR A 471 38.02 -21.37 -1.20
C THR A 471 36.65 -20.89 -1.65
N MET A 472 35.91 -20.24 -0.75
CA MET A 472 34.56 -19.75 -0.96
C MET A 472 34.57 -18.29 -1.36
N ARG A 473 33.81 -17.91 -2.39
CA ARG A 473 33.55 -16.53 -2.79
C ARG A 473 32.08 -16.17 -2.58
N ASP A 474 31.80 -15.12 -1.83
CA ASP A 474 30.45 -14.57 -1.68
C ASP A 474 30.16 -13.57 -2.81
N LEU A 475 29.10 -13.83 -3.57
CA LEU A 475 28.78 -13.04 -4.76
C LEU A 475 28.14 -11.69 -4.42
N ARG A 476 27.71 -11.47 -3.17
CA ARG A 476 27.07 -10.23 -2.73
C ARG A 476 28.06 -9.10 -2.49
N ASN A 477 29.26 -9.45 -2.02
CA ASN A 477 30.29 -8.49 -1.61
C ASN A 477 31.68 -8.82 -2.15
N GLY A 478 31.82 -9.90 -2.92
CA GLY A 478 33.07 -10.34 -3.54
C GLY A 478 34.07 -10.99 -2.58
N ASN A 479 33.73 -11.17 -1.30
CA ASN A 479 34.65 -11.70 -0.30
C ASN A 479 35.11 -13.11 -0.62
N VAL A 480 36.39 -13.37 -0.41
CA VAL A 480 37.00 -14.70 -0.56
C VAL A 480 37.47 -15.20 0.80
N VAL A 481 37.08 -16.42 1.16
CA VAL A 481 37.47 -17.10 2.41
C VAL A 481 38.09 -18.44 2.04
N LYS A 482 39.34 -18.65 2.45
CA LYS A 482 40.15 -19.84 2.16
C LYS A 482 40.09 -20.81 3.34
N ASN A 483 40.50 -22.05 3.06
CA ASN A 483 40.60 -23.13 4.05
C ASN A 483 39.27 -23.49 4.73
N VAL A 484 38.14 -23.36 4.02
CA VAL A 484 36.83 -23.76 4.52
C VAL A 484 36.63 -25.25 4.28
N THR A 485 36.51 -26.04 5.35
CA THR A 485 36.11 -27.46 5.28
C THR A 485 34.60 -27.60 5.40
N ARG A 486 34.05 -28.74 4.97
CA ARG A 486 32.62 -29.07 5.18
C ARG A 486 32.14 -28.88 6.62
N GLN A 487 32.97 -29.21 7.60
CA GLN A 487 32.67 -29.07 9.03
C GLN A 487 32.71 -27.61 9.51
N SER A 488 33.59 -26.79 8.95
CA SER A 488 33.70 -25.36 9.30
C SER A 488 32.69 -24.46 8.57
N ALA A 489 32.13 -24.96 7.47
CA ALA A 489 31.22 -24.22 6.60
C ALA A 489 29.85 -24.02 7.27
N ARG A 490 29.27 -22.84 7.09
CA ARG A 490 27.96 -22.47 7.67
C ARG A 490 26.90 -22.41 6.57
N ARG A 491 25.68 -22.89 6.88
CA ARG A 491 24.45 -22.73 6.06
C ARG A 491 24.69 -22.91 4.55
N LEU A 492 24.68 -21.81 3.79
CA LEU A 492 24.82 -21.80 2.34
C LEU A 492 26.19 -22.32 1.87
N TRP A 493 27.27 -22.06 2.62
CA TRP A 493 28.59 -22.61 2.29
C TRP A 493 28.63 -24.11 2.54
N HIS A 494 28.01 -24.57 3.64
CA HIS A 494 27.89 -25.99 3.93
C HIS A 494 27.07 -26.71 2.85
N TYR A 495 25.98 -26.08 2.41
CA TYR A 495 25.19 -26.57 1.28
C TYR A 495 26.02 -26.63 -0.01
N ALA A 496 26.73 -25.54 -0.36
CA ALA A 496 27.53 -25.46 -1.58
C ALA A 496 28.62 -26.55 -1.60
N ILE A 497 29.37 -26.69 -0.50
CA ILE A 497 30.40 -27.73 -0.34
C ILE A 497 29.77 -29.12 -0.39
N THR A 498 28.65 -29.34 0.29
CA THR A 498 27.92 -30.62 0.24
C THR A 498 27.48 -30.97 -1.18
N GLN A 499 26.93 -30.01 -1.93
CA GLN A 499 26.56 -30.26 -3.32
C GLN A 499 27.79 -30.50 -4.20
N ALA A 500 28.88 -29.78 -4.01
CA ALA A 500 30.09 -29.97 -4.80
C ALA A 500 30.78 -31.32 -4.54
N GLU A 501 30.81 -31.79 -3.29
CA GLU A 501 31.41 -33.06 -2.91
C GLU A 501 30.53 -34.27 -3.28
N GLU A 502 29.22 -34.21 -3.00
CA GLU A 502 28.32 -35.37 -3.16
C GLU A 502 27.64 -35.42 -4.53
N HIS A 503 27.49 -34.26 -5.20
CA HIS A 503 26.77 -34.12 -6.45
C HIS A 503 27.59 -33.29 -7.45
N PRO A 504 28.80 -33.75 -7.84
CA PRO A 504 29.65 -33.02 -8.75
C PRO A 504 28.91 -32.72 -10.06
N VAL A 505 29.09 -31.51 -10.58
CA VAL A 505 28.33 -31.02 -11.74
C VAL A 505 28.62 -31.87 -12.96
N ASP A 506 27.60 -32.58 -13.42
CA ASP A 506 27.60 -33.32 -14.69
C ASP A 506 27.08 -32.40 -15.80
N ALA A 507 27.98 -31.93 -16.66
CA ALA A 507 27.66 -30.99 -17.73
C ALA A 507 26.61 -31.54 -18.74
N GLY A 508 26.41 -32.87 -18.80
CA GLY A 508 25.41 -33.50 -19.67
C GLY A 508 23.98 -33.48 -19.13
N LYS A 509 23.77 -33.13 -17.85
CA LYS A 509 22.45 -33.09 -17.19
C LYS A 509 21.92 -31.69 -16.94
N VAL A 510 22.66 -30.67 -17.38
CA VAL A 510 22.32 -29.26 -17.20
C VAL A 510 21.51 -28.77 -18.40
N GLU A 511 20.42 -28.05 -18.13
CA GLU A 511 19.69 -27.31 -19.16
C GLU A 511 20.46 -26.05 -19.54
N TRP A 512 21.22 -26.11 -20.63
CA TRP A 512 22.04 -25.01 -21.14
C TRP A 512 21.23 -24.07 -22.03
N ARG A 513 21.44 -22.75 -21.87
CA ARG A 513 21.07 -21.71 -22.83
C ARG A 513 22.29 -20.83 -23.08
N GLY A 514 22.94 -21.00 -24.22
CA GLY A 514 24.24 -20.36 -24.49
C GLY A 514 25.31 -20.87 -23.52
N ASP A 515 26.05 -19.95 -22.91
CA ASP A 515 27.14 -20.25 -21.97
C ASP A 515 26.67 -20.38 -20.50
N ILE A 516 25.37 -20.30 -20.24
CA ILE A 516 24.80 -20.43 -18.89
C ILE A 516 23.79 -21.57 -18.80
N GLY A 517 23.65 -22.15 -17.62
CA GLY A 517 22.76 -23.29 -17.40
C GLY A 517 22.18 -23.33 -15.99
N LEU A 518 21.00 -23.93 -15.87
CA LEU A 518 20.32 -24.17 -14.60
C LEU A 518 20.66 -25.59 -14.13
N LEU A 519 21.29 -25.70 -12.96
CA LEU A 519 21.64 -26.99 -12.37
C LEU A 519 20.49 -27.52 -11.49
N LYS A 520 19.92 -26.66 -10.66
CA LYS A 520 18.87 -27.06 -9.72
C LYS A 520 18.03 -25.87 -9.27
N ARG A 521 16.72 -26.06 -9.17
CA ARG A 521 15.80 -25.14 -8.50
C ARG A 521 15.28 -25.81 -7.24
N ARG A 522 15.29 -25.10 -6.12
CA ARG A 522 14.70 -25.57 -4.86
C ARG A 522 13.91 -24.47 -4.17
N GLU A 523 12.96 -24.86 -3.34
CA GLU A 523 12.25 -23.95 -2.45
C GLU A 523 12.86 -24.03 -1.05
N HIS A 524 13.18 -22.88 -0.47
CA HIS A 524 13.76 -22.80 0.87
C HIS A 524 13.17 -21.60 1.61
N ALA A 525 12.50 -21.86 2.74
CA ALA A 525 11.79 -20.86 3.55
C ALA A 525 10.77 -20.02 2.73
N GLY A 526 10.02 -20.66 1.83
CA GLY A 526 8.98 -20.01 1.00
C GLY A 526 9.52 -19.13 -0.13
N ARG A 527 10.83 -19.16 -0.39
CA ARG A 527 11.47 -18.44 -1.52
C ARG A 527 12.22 -19.43 -2.43
N ALA A 528 12.20 -19.17 -3.74
CA ALA A 528 12.96 -19.96 -4.70
C ALA A 528 14.47 -19.66 -4.59
N ARG A 529 15.30 -20.72 -4.59
CA ARG A 529 16.76 -20.65 -4.70
C ARG A 529 17.22 -21.49 -5.89
N TYR A 530 18.22 -20.97 -6.59
CA TYR A 530 18.73 -21.53 -7.84
C TYR A 530 20.22 -21.86 -7.69
N ASP A 531 20.61 -23.05 -8.13
CA ASP A 531 22.00 -23.40 -8.36
C ASP A 531 22.24 -23.26 -9.88
N LEU A 532 23.18 -22.40 -10.25
CA LEU A 532 23.42 -21.96 -11.61
C LEU A 532 24.85 -22.33 -12.03
N VAL A 533 25.07 -22.53 -13.33
CA VAL A 533 26.39 -22.84 -13.88
C VAL A 533 26.68 -21.98 -15.10
N GLN A 534 27.94 -21.59 -15.26
CA GLN A 534 28.44 -20.79 -16.38
C GLN A 534 29.69 -21.43 -16.98
N ARG A 535 29.79 -21.40 -18.30
CA ARG A 535 31.02 -21.71 -19.04
C ARG A 535 31.75 -20.39 -19.31
N GLU A 536 32.97 -20.28 -18.81
CA GLU A 536 33.81 -19.11 -19.06
C GLU A 536 35.26 -19.59 -19.27
N ASP A 537 35.87 -19.20 -20.40
CA ASP A 537 37.27 -19.50 -20.73
C ASP A 537 37.64 -21.01 -20.57
N GLY A 538 36.73 -21.91 -20.94
CA GLY A 538 36.91 -23.37 -20.86
C GLY A 538 36.76 -23.98 -19.46
N LYS A 539 36.37 -23.18 -18.45
CA LYS A 539 36.10 -23.62 -17.08
C LYS A 539 34.61 -23.55 -16.74
N LEU A 540 34.15 -24.50 -15.93
CA LEU A 540 32.80 -24.50 -15.37
C LEU A 540 32.80 -23.77 -14.02
N ARG A 541 32.07 -22.66 -13.94
CA ARG A 541 31.84 -21.90 -12.72
C ARG A 541 30.46 -22.24 -12.19
N VAL A 542 30.36 -22.60 -10.91
CA VAL A 542 29.09 -23.02 -10.28
C VAL A 542 28.73 -22.05 -9.17
N TYR A 543 27.51 -21.54 -9.23
CA TYR A 543 26.94 -20.58 -8.29
C TYR A 543 25.83 -21.24 -7.50
N TYR A 544 26.01 -21.39 -6.19
CA TYR A 544 25.09 -22.11 -5.32
C TYR A 544 24.18 -21.16 -4.54
N GLY A 545 22.88 -21.51 -4.48
CA GLY A 545 21.85 -20.86 -3.69
C GLY A 545 21.59 -19.39 -4.02
N VAL A 546 21.63 -19.06 -5.31
CA VAL A 546 21.28 -17.75 -5.87
C VAL A 546 19.80 -17.47 -5.61
N THR A 547 19.46 -16.28 -5.13
CA THR A 547 18.08 -15.83 -4.91
C THR A 547 17.57 -15.00 -6.08
N GLU A 548 16.26 -14.88 -6.25
CA GLU A 548 15.62 -14.07 -7.31
C GLU A 548 16.18 -12.64 -7.39
N ASP A 549 16.47 -12.01 -6.24
CA ASP A 549 17.05 -10.66 -6.15
C ASP A 549 18.44 -10.52 -6.80
N GLY A 550 19.18 -11.63 -6.94
CA GLY A 550 20.50 -11.64 -7.57
C GLY A 550 20.50 -12.02 -9.04
N ILE A 551 19.33 -12.37 -9.59
CA ILE A 551 19.16 -12.82 -10.96
C ILE A 551 18.88 -11.59 -11.85
N HIS A 552 19.67 -11.44 -12.91
CA HIS A 552 19.60 -10.28 -13.80
C HIS A 552 20.03 -10.68 -15.22
N GLY A 553 19.70 -9.84 -16.21
CA GLY A 553 20.11 -10.05 -17.60
C GLY A 553 19.71 -11.42 -18.16
N GLU A 554 20.68 -12.15 -18.71
CA GLU A 554 20.46 -13.47 -19.31
C GLU A 554 20.06 -14.54 -18.28
N TRP A 555 20.50 -14.40 -17.03
CA TRP A 555 20.07 -15.29 -15.93
C TRP A 555 18.57 -15.21 -15.67
N ALA A 556 17.96 -14.02 -15.79
CA ALA A 556 16.52 -13.84 -15.59
C ALA A 556 15.71 -14.53 -16.69
N ARG A 557 16.20 -14.52 -17.93
CA ARG A 557 15.60 -15.25 -19.05
C ARG A 557 15.75 -16.76 -18.89
N LEU A 558 16.87 -17.22 -18.34
CA LEU A 558 17.12 -18.64 -18.07
C LEU A 558 16.12 -19.22 -17.06
N VAL A 559 15.83 -18.50 -15.97
CA VAL A 559 14.92 -18.98 -14.91
C VAL A 559 13.44 -18.61 -15.11
N GLY A 560 13.10 -17.93 -16.23
CA GLY A 560 11.73 -17.56 -16.59
C GLY A 560 11.17 -16.33 -15.84
N LEU A 561 12.04 -15.46 -15.32
CA LEU A 561 11.68 -14.21 -14.64
C LEU A 561 11.78 -12.96 -15.53
N GLY A 562 12.25 -13.11 -16.78
CA GLY A 562 12.32 -12.02 -17.75
C GLY A 562 11.00 -11.80 -18.49
N THR A 563 10.50 -10.57 -18.52
CA THR A 563 9.48 -10.15 -19.48
C THR A 563 10.06 -10.17 -20.89
N ASP A 564 9.42 -10.86 -21.82
CA ASP A 564 9.73 -10.80 -23.25
C ASP A 564 9.53 -9.37 -23.77
N LEU A 565 10.61 -8.58 -23.76
CA LEU A 565 10.73 -7.41 -24.61
C LEU A 565 11.08 -7.94 -26.00
N ALA A 566 10.05 -8.01 -26.84
CA ALA A 566 10.20 -8.16 -28.27
C ALA A 566 11.19 -7.12 -28.80
N THR A 567 12.38 -7.57 -29.19
CA THR A 567 13.29 -6.79 -30.04
C THR A 567 12.68 -6.73 -31.42
N GLY A 568 11.90 -5.68 -31.68
CA GLY A 568 11.50 -5.29 -33.02
C GLY A 568 12.69 -4.72 -33.79
N GLY A 569 13.03 -5.39 -34.89
CA GLY A 569 13.39 -4.80 -36.18
C GLY A 569 14.63 -3.93 -36.28
N ASN A 570 15.68 -4.49 -36.88
CA ASN A 570 16.40 -3.80 -37.95
C ASN A 570 16.67 -4.81 -39.06
N GLY A 571 15.90 -4.68 -40.14
CA GLY A 571 15.92 -5.47 -41.37
C GLY A 571 15.02 -4.79 -42.37
#